data_AF-A0AAU6WHV5-F1
#
_entry.id   AF-A0AAU6WHV5-F1
#
_cell.length_a   1.000
_cell.length_b   1.000
_cell.length_c   1.000
_cell.angle_alpha   90.00
_cell.angle_beta   90.00
_cell.angle_gamma   90.00
#
_symmetry.space_group_name_H-M   'P 1'
#
loop_
_entity.id
_entity.type
_entity.pdbx_description
1 polymer ?
#
loop_
_entity_poly.entity_id
_entity_poly.type
_entity_poly.pdbx_seq_one_letter_code
_entity_poly.pdbx_strand_id
1 'polypeptide(L)'
;MTSSVPSDAGLTEVLTKIGRASTPQVPQNAWGLSLSRMLKADVAVNSDIAFFGLLSSTLVEHLLAKDLRAVSATPGLSHQIIPVDFSGIVLIDRGALSEGPWFGSYSDSFLTLREEIYELCRKSRQNGIPVWFLDTPAADDPFAIVRIKSACDIIFPYEDMADFEEGARTSAAFTEIMDYVNARFESEVQR
;
A
#
# COMPACT_ATOMS: atom_id res chain seq x y z
N MET A 1 -22.05 -15.51 -15.13
CA MET A 1 -20.98 -15.33 -16.14
C MET A 1 -19.81 -16.19 -15.71
N THR A 2 -19.55 -17.30 -16.41
CA THR A 2 -18.47 -18.24 -16.08
C THR A 2 -17.15 -17.68 -16.58
N SER A 3 -16.34 -17.14 -15.65
CA SER A 3 -14.94 -16.81 -15.90
C SER A 3 -14.18 -18.10 -16.22
N SER A 4 -13.84 -18.31 -17.49
CA SER A 4 -12.99 -19.42 -17.92
C SER A 4 -11.56 -19.12 -17.51
N VAL A 5 -11.02 -19.92 -16.59
CA VAL A 5 -9.60 -19.87 -16.21
C VAL A 5 -8.76 -20.05 -17.49
N PRO A 6 -7.77 -19.19 -17.76
CA PRO A 6 -6.92 -19.33 -18.94
C PRO A 6 -6.21 -20.67 -18.93
N SER A 7 -6.13 -21.33 -20.09
CA SER A 7 -5.37 -22.58 -20.20
C SER A 7 -3.87 -22.31 -20.01
N ASP A 8 -3.15 -23.30 -19.47
CA ASP A 8 -1.70 -23.21 -19.25
C ASP A 8 -0.93 -22.92 -20.54
N ALA A 9 -1.44 -23.38 -21.68
CA ALA A 9 -0.91 -23.06 -23.00
C ALA A 9 -1.01 -21.57 -23.33
N GLY A 10 -2.15 -20.93 -23.04
CA GLY A 10 -2.36 -19.50 -23.26
C GLY A 10 -1.50 -18.64 -22.33
N LEU A 11 -1.36 -19.06 -21.07
CA LEU A 11 -0.46 -18.38 -20.12
C LEU A 11 1.00 -18.44 -20.59
N THR A 12 1.46 -19.59 -21.06
CA THR A 12 2.84 -19.77 -21.55
C THR A 12 3.12 -18.92 -22.79
N GLU A 13 2.15 -18.82 -23.72
CA GLU A 13 2.27 -17.99 -24.91
C GLU A 13 2.37 -16.49 -24.54
N VAL A 14 1.56 -16.03 -23.58
CA VAL A 14 1.61 -14.66 -23.07
C VAL A 14 2.94 -14.39 -22.35
N LEU A 15 3.38 -15.30 -21.48
CA LEU A 15 4.65 -15.18 -20.75
C LEU A 15 5.88 -15.16 -21.67
N THR A 16 5.80 -15.87 -22.80
CA THR A 16 6.83 -15.88 -23.86
C THR A 16 6.89 -14.54 -24.59
N LYS A 17 5.73 -13.97 -24.94
CA LYS A 17 5.65 -12.66 -25.61
C LYS A 17 6.18 -11.50 -24.77
N ILE A 18 6.13 -11.59 -23.43
CA ILE A 18 6.63 -10.57 -22.51
C ILE A 18 8.06 -10.85 -21.99
N GLY A 19 8.77 -11.83 -22.54
CA GLY A 19 10.15 -12.15 -22.15
C GLY A 19 10.30 -12.76 -20.75
N ARG A 20 9.20 -13.25 -20.15
CA ARG A 20 9.18 -13.84 -18.80
C ARG A 20 9.02 -15.37 -18.79
N ALA A 21 9.07 -16.02 -19.95
CA ALA A 21 8.98 -17.48 -20.07
C ALA A 21 10.04 -18.23 -19.24
N SER A 22 11.17 -17.59 -18.94
CA SER A 22 12.26 -18.17 -18.13
C SER A 22 12.08 -17.95 -16.62
N THR A 23 11.03 -17.23 -16.19
CA THR A 23 10.73 -17.07 -14.75
C THR A 23 10.08 -18.38 -14.29
N PRO A 24 10.67 -19.13 -13.33
CA PRO A 24 10.04 -20.34 -12.81
C PRO A 24 8.63 -20.01 -12.32
N GLN A 25 7.65 -20.87 -12.60
CA GLN A 25 6.35 -20.75 -11.95
C GLN A 25 6.57 -20.71 -10.43
N VAL A 26 5.90 -19.78 -9.75
CA VAL A 26 5.95 -19.73 -8.27
C VAL A 26 5.61 -21.13 -7.77
N PRO A 27 6.49 -21.79 -6.99
CA PRO A 27 6.26 -23.14 -6.54
C PRO A 27 4.93 -23.20 -5.80
N GLN A 28 3.94 -23.86 -6.41
CA GLN A 28 2.72 -24.22 -5.70
C GLN A 28 3.03 -25.53 -4.99
N ASN A 29 2.96 -25.53 -3.65
CA ASN A 29 2.97 -26.81 -2.95
C ASN A 29 1.68 -27.59 -3.30
N ALA A 30 1.69 -28.90 -3.09
CA ALA A 30 0.56 -29.79 -3.39
C ALA A 30 -0.75 -29.41 -2.67
N TRP A 31 -0.71 -28.44 -1.76
CA TRP A 31 -1.85 -27.93 -0.99
C TRP A 31 -2.32 -26.54 -1.43
N GLY A 32 -1.67 -25.90 -2.42
CA GLY A 32 -2.00 -24.55 -2.86
C GLY A 32 -1.80 -23.46 -1.79
N LEU A 33 -0.93 -23.71 -0.80
CA LEU A 33 -0.61 -22.77 0.27
C LEU A 33 0.46 -21.78 -0.23
N SER A 34 0.11 -20.50 -0.30
CA SER A 34 1.07 -19.40 -0.48
C SER A 34 1.94 -19.21 0.76
N LEU A 35 3.11 -18.57 0.59
CA LEU A 35 3.96 -18.18 1.73
C LEU A 35 3.19 -17.34 2.76
N SER A 36 2.29 -16.45 2.31
CA SER A 36 1.40 -15.69 3.19
C SER A 36 0.55 -16.59 4.09
N ARG A 37 -0.06 -17.64 3.54
CA ARG A 37 -0.85 -18.61 4.33
C ARG A 37 0.01 -19.44 5.27
N MET A 38 1.22 -19.80 4.86
CA MET A 38 2.17 -20.50 5.74
C MET A 38 2.60 -19.63 6.93
N LEU A 39 2.83 -18.33 6.70
CA LEU A 39 3.18 -17.37 7.73
C LEU A 39 1.97 -16.90 8.56
N LYS A 40 0.75 -17.35 8.23
CA LYS A 40 -0.50 -16.83 8.80
C LYS A 40 -0.57 -15.30 8.72
N ALA A 41 -0.01 -14.72 7.66
CA ALA A 41 0.07 -13.27 7.51
C ALA A 41 -1.32 -12.64 7.28
N ASP A 42 -2.27 -13.43 6.79
CA ASP A 42 -3.70 -13.12 6.71
C ASP A 42 -4.35 -12.99 8.10
N VAL A 43 -3.89 -13.76 9.10
CA VAL A 43 -4.41 -13.69 10.48
C VAL A 43 -4.08 -12.35 11.14
N ALA A 44 -3.02 -11.66 10.68
CA ALA A 44 -2.67 -10.34 11.18
C ALA A 44 -3.65 -9.25 10.74
N VAL A 45 -4.34 -9.43 9.60
CA VAL A 45 -5.30 -8.46 9.06
C VAL A 45 -6.73 -8.95 9.36
N ASN A 46 -7.32 -8.42 10.43
CA ASN A 46 -8.67 -8.75 10.86
C ASN A 46 -9.58 -7.50 10.93
N SER A 47 -10.83 -7.68 11.33
CA SER A 47 -11.85 -6.61 11.40
C SER A 47 -11.50 -5.46 12.33
N ASP A 48 -10.58 -5.65 13.28
CA ASP A 48 -10.18 -4.63 14.24
C ASP A 48 -9.04 -3.73 13.70
N ILE A 49 -8.49 -4.05 12.53
CA ILE A 49 -7.40 -3.28 11.92
C ILE A 49 -7.96 -2.11 11.12
N ALA A 50 -7.64 -0.89 11.56
CA ALA A 50 -8.04 0.33 10.87
C ALA A 50 -7.16 0.61 9.64
N PHE A 51 -5.86 0.30 9.75
CA PHE A 51 -4.87 0.65 8.73
C PHE A 51 -3.97 -0.53 8.36
N PHE A 52 -3.70 -0.67 7.07
CA PHE A 52 -2.72 -1.61 6.55
C PHE A 52 -1.80 -0.91 5.55
N GLY A 53 -0.53 -1.25 5.44
CA GLY A 53 0.28 -0.79 4.31
C GLY A 53 1.71 -0.43 4.68
N LEU A 54 2.29 0.52 3.98
CA LEU A 54 3.67 0.95 4.21
C LEU A 54 3.66 2.03 5.29
N LEU A 55 4.14 1.69 6.49
CA LEU A 55 4.08 2.55 7.66
C LEU A 55 5.50 2.84 8.16
N SER A 56 5.85 4.12 8.34
CA SER A 56 7.08 4.50 9.04
C SER A 56 6.97 4.18 10.53
N SER A 57 8.10 4.06 11.24
CA SER A 57 8.10 3.86 12.68
C SER A 57 7.38 4.99 13.40
N THR A 58 7.59 6.24 12.96
CA THR A 58 6.95 7.42 13.55
C THR A 58 5.43 7.41 13.37
N LEU A 59 4.93 6.96 12.22
CA LEU A 59 3.50 6.80 11.98
C LEU A 59 2.93 5.68 12.85
N VAL A 60 3.62 4.54 12.97
CA VAL A 60 3.18 3.42 13.82
C VAL A 60 3.07 3.87 15.28
N GLU A 61 4.08 4.57 15.80
CA GLU A 61 4.07 5.11 17.17
C GLU A 61 2.90 6.08 17.38
N HIS A 62 2.66 6.97 16.41
CA HIS A 62 1.56 7.91 16.45
C HIS A 62 0.18 7.21 16.46
N LEU A 63 -0.04 6.23 15.59
CA LEU A 63 -1.29 5.46 15.53
C LEU A 63 -1.53 4.67 16.83
N LEU A 64 -0.49 4.06 17.38
CA LEU A 64 -0.57 3.35 18.67
C LEU A 64 -0.94 4.29 19.83
N ALA A 65 -0.38 5.51 19.85
CA ALA A 65 -0.72 6.51 20.87
C ALA A 65 -2.19 6.96 20.81
N LYS A 66 -2.86 6.74 19.68
CA LYS A 66 -4.28 7.07 19.45
C LYS A 66 -5.21 5.86 19.50
N ASP A 67 -4.70 4.70 19.96
CA ASP A 67 -5.43 3.43 20.00
C ASP A 67 -5.95 2.99 18.61
N LEU A 68 -5.25 3.38 17.55
CA LEU A 68 -5.54 3.00 16.17
C LEU A 68 -4.66 1.82 15.78
N ARG A 69 -5.28 0.66 15.54
CA ARG A 69 -4.56 -0.55 15.14
C ARG A 69 -4.12 -0.47 13.69
N ALA A 70 -2.83 -0.69 13.47
CA ALA A 70 -2.22 -0.68 12.15
C ALA A 70 -1.32 -1.89 11.95
N VAL A 71 -1.25 -2.40 10.72
CA VAL A 71 -0.39 -3.52 10.33
C VAL A 71 0.49 -3.12 9.16
N SER A 72 1.81 -3.21 9.36
CA SER A 72 2.76 -2.94 8.29
C SER A 72 2.80 -4.08 7.27
N ALA A 73 2.74 -3.71 6.00
CA ALA A 73 2.90 -4.61 4.87
C ALA A 73 4.33 -5.16 4.83
N THR A 74 4.44 -6.46 4.56
CA THR A 74 5.72 -7.15 4.41
C THR A 74 6.07 -7.26 2.92
N PRO A 75 7.30 -6.89 2.51
CA PRO A 75 7.77 -7.11 1.15
C PRO A 75 7.61 -8.58 0.70
N GLY A 76 7.28 -8.77 -0.58
CA GLY A 76 6.96 -10.05 -1.20
C GLY A 76 5.54 -10.56 -0.94
N LEU A 77 4.80 -9.99 0.02
CA LEU A 77 3.47 -10.48 0.44
C LEU A 77 2.40 -9.40 0.51
N SER A 78 2.78 -8.13 0.40
CA SER A 78 1.96 -6.97 0.77
C SER A 78 0.55 -6.96 0.16
N HIS A 79 0.43 -7.23 -1.14
CA HIS A 79 -0.88 -7.26 -1.81
C HIS A 79 -1.61 -8.60 -1.71
N GLN A 80 -0.96 -9.66 -1.22
CA GLN A 80 -1.54 -11.02 -1.11
C GLN A 80 -2.21 -11.25 0.24
N ILE A 81 -1.93 -10.40 1.22
CA ILE A 81 -2.39 -10.56 2.61
C ILE A 81 -3.64 -9.75 2.93
N ILE A 82 -4.00 -8.78 2.10
CA ILE A 82 -5.24 -7.99 2.28
C ILE A 82 -6.45 -8.84 1.86
N PRO A 83 -7.41 -9.09 2.77
CA PRO A 83 -8.70 -9.67 2.43
C PRO A 83 -9.48 -8.79 1.45
N VAL A 84 -10.26 -9.39 0.54
CA VAL A 84 -11.08 -8.64 -0.44
C VAL A 84 -12.12 -7.75 0.25
N ASP A 85 -12.57 -8.15 1.44
CA ASP A 85 -13.54 -7.49 2.30
C ASP A 85 -12.90 -6.69 3.44
N PHE A 86 -11.61 -6.35 3.33
CA PHE A 86 -10.95 -5.51 4.32
C PHE A 86 -11.66 -4.15 4.46
N SER A 87 -12.18 -3.87 5.64
CA SER A 87 -12.97 -2.67 5.94
C SER A 87 -12.14 -1.44 6.34
N GLY A 88 -10.81 -1.57 6.35
CA GLY A 88 -9.89 -0.50 6.73
C GLY A 88 -9.39 0.31 5.53
N ILE A 89 -8.30 1.04 5.77
CA ILE A 89 -7.65 1.90 4.78
C ILE A 89 -6.24 1.38 4.52
N VAL A 90 -5.81 1.45 3.26
CA VAL A 90 -4.41 1.21 2.90
C VAL A 90 -3.62 2.51 2.99
N LEU A 91 -2.61 2.57 3.86
CA LEU A 91 -1.72 3.72 4.01
C LEU A 91 -0.39 3.45 3.30
N ILE A 92 0.07 4.44 2.52
CA ILE A 92 1.39 4.46 1.90
C ILE A 92 2.14 5.68 2.42
N ASP A 93 2.92 5.48 3.47
CA ASP A 93 3.75 6.54 4.04
C ASP A 93 5.07 6.66 3.27
N ARG A 94 5.33 7.82 2.68
CA ARG A 94 6.61 8.10 2.00
C ARG A 94 7.80 7.96 2.93
N GLY A 95 7.63 8.26 4.23
CA GLY A 95 8.68 8.07 5.24
C GLY A 95 9.20 6.63 5.29
N ALA A 96 8.31 5.64 5.11
CA ALA A 96 8.64 4.22 5.11
C ALA A 96 9.53 3.81 3.92
N LEU A 97 9.61 4.61 2.86
CA LEU A 97 10.49 4.33 1.72
C LEU A 97 11.95 4.73 2.00
N SER A 98 12.16 5.52 3.05
CA SER A 98 13.47 5.98 3.52
C SER A 98 13.96 5.22 4.76
N GLU A 99 13.21 4.21 5.22
CA GLU A 99 13.59 3.38 6.37
C GLU A 99 12.98 1.97 6.30
N GLY A 100 13.33 1.14 7.28
CA GLY A 100 12.69 -0.16 7.45
C GLY A 100 12.82 -1.10 6.24
N PRO A 101 11.83 -2.01 6.04
CA PRO A 101 11.93 -3.05 5.02
C PRO A 101 11.64 -2.55 3.59
N TRP A 102 11.12 -1.33 3.44
CA TRP A 102 10.81 -0.70 2.15
C TRP A 102 11.86 0.33 1.72
N PHE A 103 12.96 0.42 2.46
CA PHE A 103 14.07 1.34 2.19
C PHE A 103 14.54 1.28 0.73
N GLY A 104 14.63 2.45 0.09
CA GLY A 104 15.16 2.60 -1.27
C GLY A 104 14.19 2.22 -2.38
N SER A 105 12.96 1.81 -2.06
CA SER A 105 11.93 1.44 -3.05
C SER A 105 11.49 2.58 -3.97
N TYR A 106 11.82 3.83 -3.63
CA TYR A 106 11.65 5.00 -4.50
C TYR A 106 12.72 5.13 -5.60
N SER A 107 13.80 4.35 -5.54
CA SER A 107 14.91 4.41 -6.49
C SER A 107 14.81 3.36 -7.59
N ASP A 108 15.48 3.60 -8.72
CA ASP A 108 15.46 2.70 -9.88
C ASP A 108 16.17 1.36 -9.63
N SER A 109 16.95 1.23 -8.56
CA SER A 109 17.62 -0.02 -8.20
C SER A 109 16.66 -1.06 -7.60
N PHE A 110 15.46 -0.63 -7.15
CA PHE A 110 14.50 -1.48 -6.43
C PHE A 110 13.16 -1.59 -7.17
N LEU A 111 13.22 -1.78 -8.50
CA LEU A 111 12.04 -1.88 -9.37
C LEU A 111 10.99 -2.86 -8.84
N THR A 112 11.40 -4.04 -8.38
CA THR A 112 10.47 -5.07 -7.90
C THR A 112 9.66 -4.60 -6.68
N LEU A 113 10.30 -3.94 -5.71
CA LEU A 113 9.59 -3.40 -4.53
C LEU A 113 8.65 -2.27 -4.94
N ARG A 114 9.09 -1.40 -5.85
CA ARG A 114 8.24 -0.34 -6.40
C ARG A 114 6.99 -0.88 -7.09
N GLU A 115 7.15 -1.91 -7.94
CA GLU A 115 6.02 -2.55 -8.60
C GLU A 115 5.09 -3.22 -7.59
N GLU A 116 5.65 -3.79 -6.51
CA GLU A 116 4.85 -4.39 -5.45
C GLU A 116 3.98 -3.35 -4.73
N ILE A 117 4.53 -2.16 -4.41
CA ILE A 117 3.77 -1.05 -3.82
C ILE A 117 2.66 -0.59 -4.78
N TYR A 118 2.99 -0.43 -6.06
CA TYR A 118 2.02 -0.03 -7.07
C TYR A 118 0.88 -1.05 -7.20
N GLU A 119 1.20 -2.34 -7.21
CA GLU A 119 0.21 -3.43 -7.26
C GLU A 119 -0.64 -3.51 -6.00
N LEU A 120 -0.07 -3.24 -4.83
CA LEU A 120 -0.81 -3.09 -3.58
C LEU A 120 -1.87 -1.99 -3.71
N CYS A 121 -1.50 -0.79 -4.17
CA CYS A 121 -2.45 0.30 -4.38
C CYS A 121 -3.53 -0.07 -5.41
N ARG A 122 -3.11 -0.60 -6.57
CA ARG A 122 -4.01 -0.98 -7.66
C ARG A 122 -5.03 -2.03 -7.24
N LYS A 123 -4.60 -3.10 -6.57
CA LYS A 123 -5.48 -4.19 -6.12
C LYS A 123 -6.44 -3.74 -5.02
N SER A 124 -5.97 -2.91 -4.10
CA SER A 124 -6.81 -2.37 -3.02
C SER A 124 -7.96 -1.55 -3.60
N ARG A 125 -7.68 -0.65 -4.54
CA ARG A 125 -8.71 0.13 -5.25
C ARG A 125 -9.67 -0.73 -6.06
N GLN A 126 -9.17 -1.77 -6.74
CA GLN A 126 -10.02 -2.73 -7.45
C GLN A 126 -11.01 -3.45 -6.54
N ASN A 127 -10.67 -3.61 -5.26
CA ASN A 127 -11.53 -4.20 -4.24
C ASN A 127 -12.38 -3.15 -3.49
N GLY A 128 -12.34 -1.87 -3.88
CA GLY A 128 -13.06 -0.79 -3.20
C GLY A 128 -12.45 -0.37 -1.85
N ILE A 129 -11.22 -0.77 -1.58
CA ILE A 129 -10.48 -0.40 -0.37
C ILE A 129 -9.77 0.93 -0.62
N PRO A 130 -10.01 1.96 0.19
CA PRO A 130 -9.40 3.28 -0.01
C PRO A 130 -7.88 3.22 0.22
N VAL A 131 -7.13 3.91 -0.62
CA VAL A 131 -5.67 4.01 -0.56
C VAL A 131 -5.25 5.45 -0.34
N TRP A 132 -4.56 5.73 0.76
CA TRP A 132 -4.07 7.05 1.13
C TRP A 132 -2.55 7.09 1.06
N PHE A 133 -2.02 8.11 0.39
CA PHE A 133 -0.58 8.39 0.33
C PHE A 133 -0.23 9.50 1.32
N LEU A 134 0.70 9.26 2.22
CA LEU A 134 1.17 10.26 3.19
C LEU A 134 2.53 10.78 2.75
N ASP A 135 2.57 12.01 2.27
CA ASP A 135 3.79 12.59 1.76
C ASP A 135 4.72 13.09 2.88
N THR A 136 5.96 13.38 2.50
CA THR A 136 6.94 14.08 3.33
C THR A 136 7.36 15.34 2.59
N PRO A 137 7.76 16.41 3.29
CA PRO A 137 8.38 17.55 2.63
C PRO A 137 9.58 17.08 1.81
N ALA A 138 9.55 17.35 0.51
CA ALA A 138 10.59 16.99 -0.43
C ALA A 138 10.66 18.04 -1.53
N ALA A 139 11.87 18.32 -2.02
CA ALA A 139 12.07 19.28 -3.10
C ALA A 139 11.52 18.77 -4.44
N ASP A 140 11.56 17.46 -4.66
CA ASP A 140 11.12 16.80 -5.88
C ASP A 140 10.54 15.40 -5.62
N ASP A 141 9.76 14.94 -6.60
CA ASP A 141 9.21 13.60 -6.64
C ASP A 141 9.94 12.77 -7.70
N PRO A 142 10.71 11.74 -7.29
CA PRO A 142 11.19 10.72 -8.22
C PRO A 142 10.02 10.08 -8.97
N PHE A 143 10.28 9.58 -10.18
CA PHE A 143 9.26 8.92 -11.01
C PHE A 143 8.48 7.83 -10.25
N ALA A 144 9.16 7.08 -9.37
CA ALA A 144 8.53 6.07 -8.54
C ALA A 144 7.43 6.65 -7.63
N ILE A 145 7.69 7.78 -7.00
CA ILE A 145 6.73 8.46 -6.11
C ILE A 145 5.53 8.96 -6.90
N VAL A 146 5.77 9.64 -8.03
CA VAL A 146 4.69 10.11 -8.92
C VAL A 146 3.79 8.96 -9.35
N ARG A 147 4.39 7.83 -9.73
CA ARG A 147 3.64 6.64 -10.15
C ARG A 147 2.84 6.03 -9.01
N ILE A 148 3.39 5.93 -7.81
CA ILE A 148 2.67 5.41 -6.63
C ILE A 148 1.51 6.34 -6.28
N LYS A 149 1.73 7.66 -6.25
CA LYS A 149 0.69 8.67 -6.01
C LYS A 149 -0.49 8.54 -6.98
N SER A 150 -0.22 8.31 -8.27
CA SER A 150 -1.27 8.11 -9.29
C SER A 150 -2.18 6.89 -9.03
N ALA A 151 -1.71 5.93 -8.24
CA ALA A 151 -2.45 4.74 -7.87
C ALA A 151 -3.21 4.87 -6.54
N CYS A 152 -3.11 6.02 -5.85
CA CYS A 152 -3.80 6.29 -4.58
C CYS A 152 -5.08 7.10 -4.82
N ASP A 153 -6.00 7.07 -3.86
CA ASP A 153 -7.25 7.83 -3.90
C ASP A 153 -7.10 9.21 -3.28
N ILE A 154 -6.33 9.30 -2.19
CA ILE A 154 -6.07 10.55 -1.46
C ILE A 154 -4.56 10.72 -1.29
N ILE A 155 -4.07 11.94 -1.46
CA ILE A 155 -2.68 12.31 -1.21
C ILE A 155 -2.68 13.37 -0.12
N PHE A 156 -1.90 13.14 0.95
CA PHE A 156 -1.71 14.07 2.06
C PHE A 156 -0.34 14.76 1.93
N PRO A 157 -0.21 16.06 2.25
CA PRO A 157 -1.25 16.93 2.79
C PRO A 157 -2.36 17.17 1.75
N TYR A 158 -3.61 17.15 2.22
CA TYR A 158 -4.77 17.31 1.34
C TYR A 158 -5.12 18.79 1.27
N GLU A 159 -5.02 19.38 0.09
CA GLU A 159 -5.17 20.83 -0.10
C GLU A 159 -6.62 21.24 -0.38
N ASP A 160 -7.42 20.38 -1.01
CA ASP A 160 -8.77 20.74 -1.47
C ASP A 160 -9.86 20.41 -0.44
N MET A 161 -9.87 21.16 0.66
CA MET A 161 -10.89 20.98 1.69
C MET A 161 -12.29 21.44 1.24
N ALA A 162 -12.41 22.09 0.07
CA ALA A 162 -13.69 22.55 -0.46
C ALA A 162 -14.60 21.38 -0.88
N ASP A 163 -14.02 20.21 -1.21
CA ASP A 163 -14.75 18.96 -1.47
C ASP A 163 -15.57 18.48 -0.26
N PHE A 164 -15.25 18.93 0.97
CA PHE A 164 -15.99 18.59 2.18
C PHE A 164 -17.15 19.56 2.50
N GLU A 165 -17.36 20.62 1.69
CA GLU A 165 -18.35 21.68 1.95
C GLU A 165 -19.82 21.22 1.99
N GLU A 166 -20.15 19.99 1.57
CA GLU A 166 -21.52 19.44 1.68
C GLU A 166 -21.90 18.91 3.09
N GLY A 167 -21.19 19.33 4.15
CA GLY A 167 -21.57 19.02 5.54
C GLY A 167 -21.44 17.55 5.94
N ALA A 168 -20.78 16.74 5.11
CA ALA A 168 -20.44 15.37 5.45
C ALA A 168 -19.40 15.34 6.58
N ARG A 169 -19.65 14.54 7.61
CA ARG A 169 -18.70 14.41 8.72
C ARG A 169 -17.41 13.75 8.22
N THR A 170 -16.30 14.47 8.32
CA THR A 170 -14.96 13.92 8.13
C THR A 170 -14.74 12.77 9.13
N SER A 171 -14.13 11.68 8.68
CA SER A 171 -13.86 10.55 9.56
C SER A 171 -12.76 10.91 10.57
N ALA A 172 -12.86 10.39 11.81
CA ALA A 172 -11.82 10.62 12.82
C ALA A 172 -10.43 10.14 12.36
N ALA A 173 -10.40 9.05 11.59
CA ALA A 173 -9.18 8.54 10.95
C ALA A 173 -8.56 9.56 9.99
N PHE A 174 -9.38 10.23 9.17
CA PHE A 174 -8.89 11.24 8.24
C PHE A 174 -8.31 12.46 8.98
N THR A 175 -9.02 12.95 10.00
CA THR A 175 -8.54 14.07 10.83
C THR A 175 -7.21 13.73 11.51
N GLU A 176 -7.09 12.54 12.11
CA GLU A 176 -5.85 12.15 12.78
C GLU A 176 -4.67 12.05 11.81
N ILE A 177 -4.87 11.44 10.63
CA ILE A 177 -3.84 11.34 9.60
C ILE A 177 -3.46 12.73 9.06
N MET A 178 -4.44 13.62 8.88
CA MET A 178 -4.19 15.00 8.48
C MET A 178 -3.33 15.74 9.50
N ASP A 179 -3.70 15.65 10.79
CA ASP A 179 -2.96 16.30 11.88
C ASP A 179 -1.51 15.78 11.94
N TYR A 180 -1.32 14.48 11.78
CA TYR A 180 0.00 13.86 11.70
C TYR A 180 0.84 14.41 10.53
N VAL A 181 0.27 14.47 9.33
CA VAL A 181 0.99 14.96 8.14
C VAL A 181 1.26 16.47 8.26
N ASN A 182 0.32 17.26 8.75
CA ASN A 182 0.54 18.69 8.97
C ASN A 182 1.67 18.95 9.97
N ALA A 183 1.67 18.26 11.12
CA ALA A 183 2.75 18.37 12.09
C ALA A 183 4.12 17.99 11.50
N ARG A 184 4.16 16.97 10.64
CA ARG A 184 5.38 16.58 9.90
C ARG A 184 5.87 17.72 9.01
N PHE A 185 5.00 18.33 8.21
CA PHE A 185 5.35 19.44 7.33
C PHE A 185 5.78 20.71 8.10
N GLU A 186 5.15 21.02 9.22
CA GLU A 186 5.51 22.15 10.08
C GLU A 186 6.91 22.00 10.72
N SER A 187 7.26 20.78 11.13
CA SER A 187 8.54 20.51 11.80
C SER A 187 9.78 20.74 10.91
N GLU A 188 9.61 20.67 9.58
CA GLU A 188 10.70 20.83 8.61
C GLU A 188 10.94 22.29 8.23
N VAL A 189 9.93 23.16 8.35
CA VAL A 189 10.07 24.62 8.15
C VAL A 189 10.93 25.26 9.26
N GLN A 190 11.07 24.60 10.41
CA GLN A 190 11.84 25.09 11.55
C GLN A 190 13.32 24.65 11.56
N ARG A 191 13.75 23.82 10.59
CA ARG A 191 15.15 23.39 10.43
C ARG A 191 15.87 24.20 9.37
#